data_AF-K0USC5-F1
#
_entry.id   AF-K0USC5-F1
#
_cell.length_a   1.000
_cell.length_b   1.000
_cell.length_c   1.000
_cell.angle_alpha   90.00
_cell.angle_beta   90.00
_cell.angle_gamma   90.00
#
_symmetry.space_group_name_H-M   'P 1'
#
loop_
_entity.id
_entity.type
_entity.pdbx_description
1 polymer ?
#
loop_
_entity_poly.entity_id
_entity_poly.type
_entity_poly.pdbx_seq_one_letter_code
_entity_poly.pdbx_strand_id
1 'polypeptide(L)'
;MSSIDFLDEDEHAELFDWGNRAVLTNAARVSAPVTELFAAQATRSRDAVAVAFDGRQMSYGELDELSNRLAHHLVGLGAGPGQRVAVLLPRSADSVVAILAVLKSGAAYL
;
A
#
# COMPACT_ATOMS: atom_id res chain seq x y z
N MET A 1 42.87 2.45 4.36
CA MET A 1 43.27 1.07 4.06
C MET A 1 42.83 0.19 5.22
N SER A 2 41.80 -0.63 5.03
CA SER A 2 41.69 -1.94 5.67
C SER A 2 40.52 -2.66 5.02
N SER A 3 40.85 -3.55 4.08
CA SER A 3 39.97 -4.62 3.64
C SER A 3 40.79 -5.88 3.84
N ILE A 4 40.80 -6.37 5.08
CA ILE A 4 41.30 -7.71 5.37
C ILE A 4 40.08 -8.60 5.22
N ASP A 5 40.08 -9.37 4.14
CA ASP A 5 39.06 -10.39 3.92
C ASP A 5 39.39 -11.58 4.82
N PHE A 6 38.59 -11.75 5.87
CA PHE A 6 38.75 -12.81 6.88
C PHE A 6 37.97 -14.07 6.53
N LEU A 7 37.15 -14.00 5.49
CA LEU A 7 36.26 -15.07 5.08
C LEU A 7 36.88 -15.74 3.87
N ASP A 8 36.92 -17.07 3.89
CA ASP A 8 37.24 -17.82 2.68
C ASP A 8 36.04 -17.84 1.71
N GLU A 9 36.25 -18.32 0.48
CA GLU A 9 35.21 -18.31 -0.56
C GLU A 9 33.99 -19.16 -0.17
N ASP A 10 34.18 -20.20 0.65
CA ASP A 10 33.10 -21.07 1.11
C ASP A 10 32.29 -20.38 2.22
N GLU A 11 32.93 -19.67 3.15
CA GLU A 11 32.29 -18.86 4.17
C GLU A 11 31.54 -17.65 3.58
N HIS A 12 32.08 -17.03 2.53
CA HIS A 12 31.36 -16.02 1.75
C HIS A 12 30.11 -16.62 1.11
N ALA A 13 30.21 -17.80 0.51
CA ALA A 13 29.07 -18.47 -0.11
C ALA A 13 27.96 -18.82 0.91
N GLU A 14 28.33 -19.27 2.11
CA GLU A 14 27.37 -19.51 3.20
C GLU A 14 26.71 -18.21 3.68
N LEU A 15 27.47 -17.13 3.85
CA LEU A 15 26.93 -15.82 4.20
C LEU A 15 26.03 -15.25 3.10
N PHE A 16 26.33 -15.52 1.83
CA PHE A 16 25.48 -15.13 0.71
C PHE A 16 24.13 -15.83 0.73
N ASP A 17 24.12 -17.13 1.07
CA ASP A 17 22.90 -17.92 1.22
C ASP A 17 22.09 -17.49 2.45
N TRP A 18 22.71 -17.43 3.63
CA TRP A 18 22.05 -16.99 4.87
C TRP A 18 21.55 -15.55 4.81
N GLY A 19 22.32 -14.67 4.18
CA GLY A 19 21.96 -13.27 4.00
C GLY A 19 20.82 -13.07 3.01
N ASN A 20 20.30 -14.13 2.39
CA ASN A 20 19.31 -14.06 1.31
C ASN A 20 19.72 -13.04 0.25
N ARG A 21 21.03 -12.92 -0.04
CA ARG A 21 21.56 -11.82 -0.85
C ARG A 21 20.94 -11.84 -2.24
N ALA A 22 20.78 -13.01 -2.83
CA ALA A 22 20.10 -13.19 -4.11
C ALA A 22 18.67 -12.62 -4.11
N VAL A 23 17.93 -12.75 -3.00
CA VAL A 23 16.57 -12.17 -2.84
C VAL A 23 16.65 -10.65 -2.65
N LEU A 24 17.62 -10.16 -1.89
CA LEU A 24 17.82 -8.72 -1.65
C LEU A 24 18.34 -7.96 -2.89
N THR A 25 19.18 -8.61 -3.72
CA THR A 25 19.72 -8.04 -4.96
C THR A 25 18.82 -8.28 -6.16
N ASN A 26 17.96 -9.29 -6.11
CA ASN A 26 16.77 -9.36 -6.95
C ASN A 26 15.75 -8.38 -6.37
N ALA A 27 16.08 -7.08 -6.41
CA ALA A 27 15.18 -6.01 -6.03
C ALA A 27 13.89 -6.26 -6.80
N ALA A 28 12.88 -6.78 -6.10
CA ALA A 28 11.58 -7.04 -6.66
C ALA A 28 11.19 -5.77 -7.41
N ARG A 29 11.00 -5.89 -8.72
CA ARG A 29 10.61 -4.79 -9.61
C ARG A 29 9.61 -3.94 -8.85
N VAL A 30 9.93 -2.67 -8.66
CA VAL A 30 9.14 -1.70 -7.87
C VAL A 30 7.67 -2.06 -8.01
N SER A 31 7.11 -2.64 -6.95
CA SER A 31 5.72 -3.06 -6.98
C SER A 31 4.88 -1.80 -7.09
N ALA A 32 3.91 -1.79 -7.99
CA ALA A 32 2.99 -0.67 -8.14
C ALA A 32 2.39 -0.31 -6.77
N PRO A 33 2.19 0.98 -6.45
CA PRO A 33 1.59 1.38 -5.19
C PRO A 33 0.22 0.72 -5.03
N VAL A 34 -0.15 0.42 -3.78
CA VAL A 34 -1.41 -0.26 -3.47
C VAL A 34 -2.64 0.45 -4.07
N THR A 35 -2.59 1.77 -4.22
CA THR A 35 -3.64 2.57 -4.86
C THR A 35 -3.78 2.30 -6.36
N GLU A 36 -2.68 2.05 -7.06
CA GLU A 36 -2.69 1.68 -8.49
C GLU A 36 -3.21 0.25 -8.68
N LEU A 37 -2.75 -0.69 -7.85
CA LEU A 37 -3.26 -2.06 -7.85
C LEU A 37 -4.76 -2.11 -7.54
N PHE A 38 -5.21 -1.29 -6.59
CA PHE A 38 -6.62 -1.15 -6.25
C PHE A 38 -7.43 -0.56 -7.41
N ALA A 39 -6.97 0.52 -8.04
CA ALA A 39 -7.65 1.12 -9.19
C ALA A 39 -7.80 0.15 -10.37
N ALA A 40 -6.75 -0.65 -10.63
CA ALA A 40 -6.80 -1.70 -11.65
C ALA A 40 -7.84 -2.78 -11.31
N GLN A 41 -7.92 -3.19 -10.04
CA GLN A 41 -8.93 -4.15 -9.60
C GLN A 41 -10.35 -3.56 -9.64
N ALA A 42 -10.52 -2.29 -9.24
CA ALA A 42 -11.80 -1.62 -9.27
C ALA A 42 -12.35 -1.43 -10.68
N THR A 43 -11.46 -1.23 -11.65
CA THR A 43 -11.82 -1.22 -13.07
C THR A 43 -12.21 -2.62 -13.57
N ARG A 44 -11.46 -3.65 -13.19
CA ARG A 44 -11.67 -5.03 -13.64
C ARG A 44 -12.96 -5.67 -13.11
N SER A 45 -13.32 -5.34 -11.87
CA SER A 45 -14.43 -6.00 -11.15
C SER A 45 -15.34 -4.98 -10.47
N ARG A 46 -15.73 -3.94 -11.22
CA ARG A 46 -16.48 -2.79 -10.73
C ARG A 46 -17.70 -3.17 -9.87
N ASP A 47 -18.49 -4.11 -10.36
CA ASP A 47 -19.77 -4.48 -9.73
C ASP A 47 -19.61 -5.57 -8.65
N ALA A 48 -18.40 -6.12 -8.48
CA ALA A 48 -18.14 -7.11 -7.45
C ALA A 48 -18.09 -6.45 -6.06
N VAL A 49 -18.56 -7.17 -5.04
CA VAL A 49 -18.53 -6.70 -3.65
C VAL A 49 -17.08 -6.58 -3.17
N ALA A 50 -16.69 -5.37 -2.75
CA ALA A 50 -15.38 -5.09 -2.16
C ALA A 50 -15.41 -5.15 -0.64
N VAL A 51 -16.47 -4.60 -0.04
CA VAL A 51 -16.65 -4.52 1.42
C VAL A 51 -18.06 -4.96 1.78
N ALA A 52 -18.16 -5.84 2.77
CA ALA A 52 -19.42 -6.21 3.41
C ALA A 52 -19.31 -5.94 4.91
N PHE A 53 -20.25 -5.17 5.45
CA PHE A 53 -20.28 -4.82 6.87
C PHE A 53 -21.74 -4.63 7.32
N ASP A 54 -22.12 -5.30 8.40
CA ASP A 54 -23.44 -5.19 9.03
C ASP A 54 -24.62 -5.29 8.05
N GLY A 55 -24.61 -6.33 7.20
CA GLY A 55 -25.64 -6.56 6.19
C GLY A 55 -25.60 -5.64 4.98
N ARG A 56 -24.78 -4.58 4.99
CA ARG A 56 -24.54 -3.70 3.85
C ARG A 56 -23.36 -4.19 3.02
N GLN A 57 -23.50 -4.06 1.71
CA GLN A 57 -22.44 -4.35 0.74
C GLN A 57 -22.08 -3.08 -0.02
N MET A 58 -20.82 -2.95 -0.38
CA MET A 58 -20.28 -1.89 -1.22
C MET A 58 -19.42 -2.53 -2.31
N SER A 59 -19.70 -2.18 -3.56
CA SER A 59 -18.94 -2.67 -4.70
C SER A 59 -17.56 -2.02 -4.79
N TYR A 60 -16.67 -2.61 -5.58
CA TYR A 60 -15.38 -1.99 -5.88
C TYR A 60 -15.55 -0.62 -6.55
N GLY A 61 -16.53 -0.46 -7.44
CA GLY A 61 -16.83 0.81 -8.10
C GLY A 61 -17.28 1.89 -7.12
N GLU A 62 -18.23 1.54 -6.24
CA GLU A 62 -18.72 2.48 -5.21
C GLU A 62 -17.62 2.89 -4.23
N LEU A 63 -16.81 1.92 -3.80
CA LEU A 63 -15.67 2.17 -2.91
C LEU A 63 -14.63 3.08 -3.58
N ASP A 64 -14.31 2.83 -4.85
CA ASP A 64 -13.37 3.65 -5.61
C ASP A 64 -13.86 5.08 -5.76
N GLU A 65 -15.13 5.27 -6.14
CA GLU A 65 -15.75 6.58 -6.29
C GLU A 65 -15.81 7.37 -4.99
N LEU A 66 -16.27 6.74 -3.89
CA LEU A 66 -16.35 7.38 -2.57
C LEU A 66 -14.96 7.77 -2.05
N SER A 67 -14.00 6.85 -2.14
CA SER A 67 -12.62 7.13 -1.69
C SER A 67 -11.92 8.16 -2.57
N ASN A 68 -12.18 8.20 -3.89
CA ASN A 68 -11.67 9.24 -4.78
C ASN A 68 -12.23 10.62 -4.40
N ARG A 69 -13.54 10.74 -4.19
CA ARG A 69 -14.15 12.02 -3.78
C ARG A 69 -13.56 12.53 -2.48
N LEU A 70 -13.42 11.65 -1.48
CA LEU A 70 -12.80 12.03 -0.21
C LEU A 70 -11.32 12.37 -0.36
N ALA A 71 -10.56 11.64 -1.19
CA ALA A 71 -9.15 11.94 -1.45
C ALA A 71 -8.97 13.34 -2.04
N HIS A 72 -9.79 13.73 -3.03
CA HIS A 72 -9.73 15.08 -3.61
C HIS A 72 -10.05 16.15 -2.57
N HIS A 73 -11.01 15.90 -1.67
CA HIS A 73 -11.31 16.80 -0.58
C HIS A 73 -10.12 16.95 0.38
N LEU A 74 -9.49 15.84 0.78
CA LEU A 74 -8.31 15.84 1.64
C LEU A 74 -7.12 16.55 0.99
N VAL A 75 -6.90 16.37 -0.31
CA VAL A 75 -5.89 17.11 -1.08
C VAL A 75 -6.17 18.61 -1.03
N GLY A 76 -7.44 19.02 -1.19
CA GLY A 76 -7.86 20.41 -1.01
C GLY A 76 -7.60 20.97 0.40
N LEU A 77 -7.49 20.10 1.41
CA LEU A 77 -7.14 20.44 2.79
C LEU A 77 -5.62 20.32 3.08
N GLY A 78 -4.81 19.99 2.08
CA GLY A 78 -3.34 19.90 2.20
C GLY A 78 -2.77 18.51 2.45
N ALA A 79 -3.58 17.45 2.37
CA ALA A 79 -3.06 16.08 2.39
C ALA A 79 -2.25 15.80 1.11
N GLY A 80 -1.14 15.07 1.25
CA GLY A 80 -0.22 14.79 0.14
C GLY A 80 0.97 13.93 0.56
N PRO A 81 1.90 13.66 -0.37
CA PRO A 81 3.14 12.94 -0.08
C PRO A 81 3.90 13.51 1.13
N GLY A 82 4.33 12.63 2.03
CA GLY A 82 5.03 13.00 3.26
C GLY A 82 4.13 13.52 4.39
N GLN A 83 2.83 13.70 4.13
CA GLN A 83 1.85 14.08 5.15
C GLN A 83 1.20 12.86 5.80
N ARG A 84 0.53 13.11 6.93
CA ARG A 84 -0.22 12.10 7.69
C ARG A 84 -1.62 12.61 7.98
N VAL A 85 -2.62 11.73 7.86
CA VAL A 85 -4.02 12.01 8.20
C VAL A 85 -4.47 11.00 9.24
N ALA A 86 -4.93 11.48 10.40
CA ALA A 86 -5.47 10.62 11.44
C ALA A 86 -6.85 10.08 11.06
N VAL A 87 -7.07 8.78 11.22
CA VAL A 87 -8.35 8.11 10.94
C VAL A 87 -8.88 7.52 12.24
N LEU A 88 -9.76 8.27 12.91
CA LEU A 88 -10.42 7.84 14.14
C LEU A 88 -11.86 7.44 13.86
N LEU A 89 -12.06 6.19 13.43
CA LEU A 89 -13.38 5.62 13.13
C LEU A 89 -13.50 4.20 13.68
N PRO A 90 -14.68 3.77 14.17
CA PRO A 90 -14.93 2.36 14.43
C PRO A 90 -14.87 1.57 13.11
N ARG A 91 -14.66 0.24 13.22
CA ARG A 91 -14.73 -0.66 12.05
C ARG A 91 -16.09 -0.49 11.37
N SER A 92 -16.06 -0.15 10.09
CA SER A 92 -17.22 0.16 9.25
C SER A 92 -16.81 0.18 7.78
N ALA A 93 -17.77 0.15 6.85
CA ALA A 93 -17.46 0.35 5.44
C ALA A 93 -16.80 1.74 5.19
N ASP A 94 -17.24 2.76 5.91
CA ASP A 94 -16.70 4.12 5.81
C ASP A 94 -15.25 4.22 6.32
N SER A 95 -14.86 3.38 7.28
CA SER A 95 -13.45 3.32 7.71
C SER A 95 -12.52 2.86 6.58
N VAL A 96 -12.98 1.95 5.71
CA VAL A 96 -12.22 1.49 4.53
C VAL A 96 -12.16 2.60 3.47
N VAL A 97 -13.27 3.32 3.26
CA VAL A 97 -13.31 4.50 2.38
C VAL A 97 -12.28 5.53 2.84
N ALA A 98 -12.24 5.84 4.14
CA ALA A 98 -11.32 6.82 4.73
C ALA A 98 -9.86 6.40 4.54
N ILE A 99 -9.50 5.15 4.84
CA ILE A 99 -8.13 4.63 4.68
C ILE A 99 -7.69 4.74 3.21
N LEU A 100 -8.52 4.28 2.27
CA LEU A 100 -8.20 4.36 0.84
C LEU A 100 -8.10 5.80 0.36
N ALA A 101 -8.96 6.71 0.84
CA ALA A 101 -8.90 8.11 0.48
C ALA A 101 -7.59 8.78 0.93
N VAL A 102 -7.13 8.48 2.15
CA VAL A 102 -5.85 8.98 2.65
C VAL A 102 -4.71 8.46 1.78
N LEU A 103 -4.67 7.16 1.47
CA LEU A 103 -3.65 6.59 0.59
C LEU A 103 -3.68 7.19 -0.82
N LYS A 104 -4.87 7.41 -1.39
CA LYS A 104 -5.06 8.03 -2.71
C LYS A 104 -4.66 9.50 -2.76
N SER A 105 -4.70 10.21 -1.63
CA SER A 105 -4.13 11.56 -1.52
C SER A 105 -2.60 11.56 -1.55
N GLY A 106 -1.96 10.40 -1.35
CA GLY A 106 -0.51 10.26 -1.21
C GLY A 106 0.00 10.41 0.24
N ALA A 107 -0.89 10.71 1.19
CA ALA A 107 -0.58 10.74 2.61
C ALA A 107 -0.63 9.34 3.25
N ALA A 108 -0.01 9.21 4.43
CA ALA A 108 -0.13 8.02 5.26
C ALA A 108 -1.29 8.17 6.26
N TYR A 109 -2.03 7.08 6.51
CA TYR A 109 -3.04 7.05 7.57
C TYR A 109 -2.40 6.66 8.91
N LEU A 110 -2.96 7.17 10.00
CA LEU A 110 -2.59 6.82 11.39
C LEU A 110 -3.83 6.59 12.25
#